data_AF-A0A1V6ASL1-F1
#
_entry.id   AF-A0A1V6ASL1-F1
#
_cell.length_a   1.000
_cell.length_b   1.000
_cell.length_c   1.000
_cell.angle_alpha   90.00
_cell.angle_beta   90.00
_cell.angle_gamma   90.00
#
_symmetry.space_group_name_H-M   'P 1'
#
loop_
_entity.id
_entity.type
_entity.pdbx_description
1 polymer ?
#
loop_
_entity_poly.entity_id
_entity_poly.type
_entity_poly.pdbx_seq_one_letter_code
_entity_poly.pdbx_strand_id
1 'polypeptide(L)'
;MSIDSSRIVCTGCDYETREVYRPIRIRYQTTNGRTVETGRAKGWCYDCASYSDIERMNQGELHNELVSKERERLEVRHRQDELNRGLLSNFRHRPEKRQLQDQLEWLDKEIAEVGGLLEIAKRRKSKARCLKCWSDRTAPLRFNSEDNVAHDFQHKCGGNLQIIHDHSGPRFHFRVSTYVLNEEGEFIGKE
;
A
#
# COMPACT_ATOMS: atom_id res chain seq x y z
N MET A 1 4.46 6.88 -17.39
CA MET A 1 4.63 5.42 -17.35
C MET A 1 3.40 4.78 -17.95
N SER A 2 3.57 3.87 -18.90
CA SER A 2 2.51 3.10 -19.54
C SER A 2 2.31 1.81 -18.75
N ILE A 3 1.08 1.51 -18.32
CA ILE A 3 0.82 0.33 -17.48
C ILE A 3 -0.10 -0.64 -18.24
N ASP A 4 0.29 -1.92 -18.29
CA ASP A 4 -0.48 -2.99 -18.92
C ASP A 4 -1.77 -3.23 -18.14
N SER A 5 -2.87 -3.52 -18.84
CA SER A 5 -4.13 -3.92 -18.21
C SER A 5 -4.17 -5.43 -17.99
N SER A 6 -4.69 -5.86 -16.85
CA SER A 6 -4.93 -7.28 -16.57
C SER A 6 -6.43 -7.55 -16.47
N ARG A 7 -6.87 -8.76 -16.81
CA ARG A 7 -8.23 -9.22 -16.52
C ARG A 7 -8.26 -9.93 -15.18
N ILE A 8 -9.32 -9.69 -14.42
CA ILE A 8 -9.62 -10.41 -13.19
C ILE A 8 -10.85 -11.27 -13.47
N VAL A 9 -10.67 -12.58 -13.43
CA VAL A 9 -11.74 -13.54 -13.70
C VAL A 9 -12.03 -14.39 -12.47
N CYS A 10 -13.20 -15.02 -12.43
CA CYS A 10 -13.47 -16.08 -11.47
C CYS A 10 -13.25 -17.45 -12.11
N THR A 11 -12.66 -18.39 -11.37
CA THR A 11 -12.44 -19.77 -11.85
C THR A 11 -13.72 -20.63 -11.88
N GLY A 12 -14.83 -20.16 -11.26
CA GLY A 12 -16.06 -20.93 -11.10
C GLY A 12 -17.32 -20.32 -11.70
N CYS A 13 -17.27 -19.11 -12.27
CA CYS A 13 -18.40 -18.48 -12.95
C CYS A 13 -17.91 -17.48 -14.01
N ASP A 14 -18.83 -16.83 -14.71
CA ASP A 14 -18.58 -15.85 -15.77
C ASP A 14 -18.20 -14.45 -15.28
N TYR A 15 -17.90 -14.28 -13.98
CA TYR A 15 -17.42 -13.00 -13.46
C TYR A 15 -16.09 -12.62 -14.11
N GLU A 16 -16.06 -11.45 -14.73
CA GLU A 16 -14.88 -10.83 -15.32
C GLU A 16 -14.88 -9.32 -15.06
N THR A 17 -13.71 -8.76 -14.78
CA THR A 17 -13.48 -7.32 -14.81
C THR A 17 -12.05 -7.01 -15.28
N ARG A 18 -11.75 -5.74 -15.51
CA ARG A 18 -10.41 -5.29 -15.88
C ARG A 18 -9.76 -4.53 -14.75
N GLU A 19 -8.56 -4.94 -14.39
CA GLU A 19 -7.69 -4.12 -13.57
C GLU A 19 -7.06 -3.03 -14.41
N VAL A 20 -7.32 -1.80 -13.96
CA VAL A 20 -6.70 -0.60 -14.50
C VAL A 20 -5.83 -0.05 -13.38
N TYR A 21 -4.52 -0.17 -13.53
CA TYR A 21 -3.53 0.23 -12.53
C TYR A 21 -3.43 1.75 -12.38
N ARG A 22 -4.51 2.39 -11.90
CA ARG A 22 -4.54 3.82 -11.64
C ARG A 22 -3.71 4.12 -10.40
N PRO A 23 -2.79 5.12 -10.47
CA PRO A 23 -2.09 5.59 -9.29
C PRO A 23 -3.07 6.35 -8.39
N ILE A 24 -3.28 5.83 -7.18
CA ILE A 24 -4.16 6.41 -6.17
C ILE A 24 -3.34 6.66 -4.91
N ARG A 25 -3.51 7.85 -4.36
CA ARG A 25 -2.99 8.26 -3.07
C ARG A 25 -4.15 8.48 -2.12
N ILE A 26 -3.99 8.06 -0.89
CA ILE A 26 -4.94 8.29 0.19
C ILE A 26 -4.24 9.16 1.21
N ARG A 27 -4.88 10.25 1.65
CA ARG A 27 -4.38 11.12 2.70
C ARG A 27 -5.39 11.16 3.84
N TYR A 28 -4.98 10.68 5.00
CA TYR A 28 -5.75 10.81 6.22
C TYR A 28 -5.48 12.16 6.86
N GLN A 29 -6.52 12.90 7.18
CA GLN A 29 -6.46 14.08 8.04
C GLN A 29 -6.84 13.66 9.46
N THR A 30 -5.88 13.78 10.38
CA THR A 30 -6.10 13.50 11.79
C THR A 30 -6.78 14.67 12.48
N THR A 31 -7.48 14.40 13.57
CA THR A 31 -8.11 15.43 14.44
C THR A 31 -7.13 16.51 14.93
N ASN A 32 -5.83 16.19 15.01
CA ASN A 32 -4.77 17.13 15.38
C ASN A 32 -4.21 17.94 14.20
N GLY A 33 -4.83 17.87 13.03
CA GLY A 33 -4.41 18.58 11.81
C GLY A 33 -3.17 17.98 11.11
N ARG A 34 -2.65 16.83 11.57
CA ARG A 34 -1.58 16.11 10.89
C ARG A 34 -2.13 15.28 9.75
N THR A 35 -1.32 15.10 8.72
CA THR A 35 -1.66 14.26 7.56
C THR A 35 -0.79 13.02 7.50
N VAL A 36 -1.39 11.88 7.17
CA VAL A 36 -0.68 10.63 6.92
C VAL A 36 -1.07 10.13 5.53
N GLU A 37 -0.09 9.86 4.66
CA GLU A 37 -0.34 9.38 3.31
C GLU A 37 -0.12 7.88 3.18
N THR A 38 -0.86 7.25 2.28
CA THR A 38 -0.65 5.85 1.88
C THR A 38 -1.14 5.62 0.47
N GLY A 39 -0.82 4.44 -0.06
CA GLY A 39 -1.37 3.94 -1.31
C GLY A 39 -2.69 3.20 -1.11
N ARG A 40 -3.16 2.60 -2.18
CA ARG A 40 -4.29 1.67 -2.16
C ARG A 40 -3.84 0.23 -1.96
N ALA A 41 -4.74 -0.59 -1.44
CA ALA A 41 -4.67 -2.04 -1.56
C ALA A 41 -5.72 -2.53 -2.57
N LYS A 42 -5.65 -3.82 -2.91
CA LYS A 42 -6.63 -4.50 -3.75
C LYS A 42 -7.52 -5.37 -2.89
N GLY A 43 -8.79 -5.43 -3.25
CA GLY A 43 -9.78 -6.15 -2.49
C GLY A 43 -11.07 -6.43 -3.24
N TRP A 44 -11.93 -7.22 -2.62
CA TRP A 44 -13.32 -7.37 -3.02
C TRP A 44 -14.18 -6.38 -2.24
N CYS A 45 -15.04 -5.64 -2.92
CA CYS A 45 -16.10 -4.87 -2.25
C CYS A 45 -17.43 -5.59 -2.43
N TYR A 46 -18.09 -5.92 -1.32
CA TYR A 46 -19.35 -6.66 -1.34
C TYR A 46 -20.52 -5.82 -1.86
N ASP A 47 -20.51 -4.52 -1.62
CA ASP A 47 -21.59 -3.62 -2.10
C ASP A 47 -21.42 -3.25 -3.57
N CYS A 48 -20.18 -3.12 -4.06
CA CYS A 48 -19.91 -3.05 -5.51
C CYS A 48 -20.07 -4.40 -6.22
N ALA A 49 -20.10 -5.50 -5.46
CA ALA A 49 -20.00 -6.87 -5.95
C ALA A 49 -18.86 -7.07 -6.97
N SER A 50 -17.69 -6.46 -6.71
CA SER A 50 -16.59 -6.42 -7.66
C SER A 50 -15.23 -6.22 -7.01
N TYR A 51 -14.20 -6.73 -7.69
CA TYR A 51 -12.80 -6.39 -7.48
C TYR A 51 -12.59 -4.88 -7.56
N SER A 52 -12.03 -4.30 -6.50
CA SER A 52 -11.98 -2.86 -6.28
C SER A 52 -10.69 -2.41 -5.60
N ASP A 53 -10.41 -1.11 -5.72
CA ASP A 53 -9.43 -0.42 -4.87
C ASP A 53 -10.01 -0.26 -3.47
N ILE A 54 -9.23 -0.63 -2.46
CA ILE A 54 -9.60 -0.47 -1.05
C ILE A 54 -8.49 0.27 -0.29
N GLU A 55 -8.80 0.79 0.89
CA GLU A 55 -7.79 1.34 1.81
C GLU A 55 -6.74 0.28 2.19
N ARG A 56 -5.45 0.65 2.21
CA ARG A 56 -4.37 -0.18 2.74
C ARG A 56 -4.32 -0.08 4.27
N MET A 57 -5.24 -0.77 4.94
CA MET A 57 -5.46 -0.65 6.40
C MET A 57 -5.41 -2.00 7.13
N ASN A 58 -4.70 -2.98 6.59
CA ASN A 58 -4.46 -4.25 7.27
C ASN A 58 -3.44 -4.03 8.40
N GLN A 59 -3.89 -4.13 9.66
CA GLN A 59 -3.04 -3.88 10.83
C GLN A 59 -1.82 -4.81 10.89
N GLY A 60 -1.97 -6.08 10.51
CA GLY A 60 -0.87 -7.05 10.51
C GLY A 60 0.19 -6.72 9.46
N GLU A 61 -0.24 -6.33 8.25
CA GLU A 61 0.69 -5.87 7.21
C GLU A 61 1.43 -4.60 7.63
N LEU A 62 0.71 -3.61 8.14
CA LEU A 62 1.30 -2.34 8.60
C LEU A 62 2.28 -2.57 9.75
N HIS A 63 1.94 -3.44 10.70
CA HIS A 63 2.84 -3.79 11.80
C HIS A 63 4.11 -4.50 11.30
N ASN A 64 3.98 -5.48 10.40
CA ASN A 64 5.12 -6.18 9.84
C ASN A 64 6.03 -5.24 9.02
N GLU A 65 5.43 -4.32 8.26
CA GLU A 65 6.16 -3.30 7.51
C GLU A 65 6.91 -2.34 8.44
N LEU A 66 6.27 -1.89 9.52
CA LEU A 66 6.91 -1.05 10.53
C LEU A 66 8.13 -1.75 11.15
N VAL A 67 7.96 -2.98 11.63
CA VAL A 67 9.06 -3.78 12.21
C VAL A 67 10.18 -4.02 11.20
N SER A 68 9.85 -4.28 9.93
CA SER A 68 10.83 -4.45 8.87
C SER A 68 11.65 -3.17 8.65
N LYS A 69 10.99 -2.01 8.56
CA LYS A 69 11.66 -0.72 8.36
C LYS A 69 12.49 -0.30 9.58
N GLU A 70 12.02 -0.57 10.79
CA GLU A 70 12.79 -0.33 12.03
C GLU A 70 14.06 -1.18 12.06
N ARG A 71 13.99 -2.45 11.63
CA ARG A 71 15.17 -3.31 11.49
C ARG A 71 16.15 -2.76 10.45
N GLU A 72 15.67 -2.43 9.26
CA GLU A 72 16.52 -1.84 8.21
C GLU A 72 17.21 -0.57 8.72
N ARG A 73 16.47 0.29 9.43
CA ARG A 73 17.04 1.49 10.03
C ARG A 73 18.14 1.18 11.03
N LEU A 74 17.98 0.16 11.87
CA LEU A 74 19.03 -0.27 12.81
C LEU A 74 20.29 -0.73 12.07
N GLU A 75 20.12 -1.49 10.98
CA GLU A 75 21.24 -1.96 10.14
C GLU A 75 21.99 -0.80 9.49
N VAL A 76 21.26 0.19 8.94
CA VAL A 76 21.86 1.39 8.34
C VAL A 76 22.62 2.21 9.40
N ARG A 77 22.05 2.36 10.61
CA ARG A 77 22.76 3.03 11.72
C ARG A 77 24.03 2.30 12.12
N HIS A 78 23.98 0.97 12.25
CA HIS A 78 25.16 0.19 12.57
C HIS A 78 26.27 0.39 11.53
N ARG A 79 25.91 0.37 10.24
CA ARG A 79 26.86 0.64 9.15
C ARG A 79 27.43 2.06 9.21
N GLN A 80 26.62 3.05 9.59
CA GLN A 80 27.08 4.42 9.79
C GLN A 80 28.09 4.51 10.94
N ASP A 81 27.82 3.84 12.06
CA ASP A 81 28.71 3.78 13.22
C ASP A 81 30.05 3.10 12.88
N GLU A 82 30.03 2.03 12.10
CA GLU A 82 31.25 1.38 11.59
C GLU A 82 32.08 2.32 10.72
N LEU A 83 31.44 3.03 9.78
CA LEU A 83 32.12 4.04 8.96
C LEU A 83 32.61 5.24 9.76
N ASN A 84 32.10 5.46 10.97
CA ASN A 84 32.58 6.50 11.87
C ASN A 84 33.84 6.09 12.65
N ARG A 85 34.22 4.81 12.65
CA ARG A 85 35.42 4.33 13.37
C ARG A 85 36.71 4.84 12.71
N GLY A 86 37.61 5.39 13.52
CA GLY A 86 38.97 5.80 13.12
C GLY A 86 39.17 7.30 12.89
N LEU A 87 40.42 7.76 13.02
CA LEU A 87 40.79 9.19 13.07
C LEU A 87 40.59 9.95 11.76
N LEU A 88 40.63 9.27 10.60
CA LEU A 88 40.47 9.89 9.26
C LEU A 88 39.14 9.53 8.59
N SER A 89 38.22 8.91 9.33
CA SER A 89 36.98 8.34 8.79
C SER A 89 36.08 9.39 8.13
N ASN A 90 36.08 10.61 8.68
CA ASN A 90 35.30 11.75 8.18
C ASN A 90 35.75 12.24 6.81
N PHE A 91 37.04 12.10 6.46
CA PHE A 91 37.56 12.49 5.15
C PHE A 91 37.45 11.35 4.13
N ARG A 92 37.72 10.11 4.54
CA ARG A 92 37.77 8.95 3.64
C ARG A 92 36.38 8.47 3.18
N HIS A 93 35.38 8.55 4.04
CA HIS A 93 34.05 7.97 3.81
C HIS A 93 32.94 9.02 3.67
N ARG A 94 33.29 10.29 3.42
CA ARG A 94 32.33 11.40 3.34
C ARG A 94 31.10 11.13 2.42
N PRO A 95 31.25 10.62 1.18
CA PRO A 95 30.08 10.37 0.32
C PRO A 95 29.20 9.23 0.85
N GLU A 96 29.80 8.15 1.33
CA GLU A 96 29.10 6.99 1.90
C GLU A 96 28.31 7.39 3.16
N LYS A 97 28.92 8.20 4.04
CA LYS A 97 28.25 8.73 5.23
C LYS A 97 27.04 9.59 4.87
N ARG A 98 27.16 10.43 3.83
CA ARG A 98 26.04 11.25 3.34
C ARG A 98 24.91 10.38 2.81
N GLN A 99 25.22 9.37 2.00
CA GLN A 99 24.22 8.44 1.47
C GLN A 99 23.48 7.69 2.61
N LEU A 100 24.20 7.22 3.62
CA LEU A 100 23.58 6.56 4.77
C LEU A 100 22.71 7.53 5.59
N GLN A 101 23.12 8.78 5.72
CA GLN A 101 22.31 9.80 6.37
C GLN A 101 21.02 10.06 5.59
N ASP A 102 21.10 10.25 4.27
CA ASP A 102 19.92 10.43 3.42
C ASP A 102 18.98 9.21 3.51
N GLN A 103 19.54 8.00 3.58
CA GLN A 103 18.76 6.76 3.79
C GLN A 103 18.09 6.70 5.16
N LEU A 104 18.78 7.12 6.23
CA LEU A 104 18.19 7.19 7.59
C LEU A 104 17.06 8.21 7.66
N GLU A 105 17.23 9.40 7.08
CA GLU A 105 16.20 10.43 7.03
C GLU A 105 14.97 9.95 6.26
N TRP A 106 15.17 9.25 5.13
CA TRP A 106 14.08 8.61 4.39
C TRP A 106 13.37 7.52 5.21
N LEU A 107 14.12 6.62 5.86
CA LEU A 107 13.55 5.57 6.71
C LEU A 107 12.79 6.15 7.90
N ASP A 108 13.30 7.21 8.53
CA ASP A 108 12.63 7.88 9.64
C ASP A 108 11.27 8.47 9.22
N LYS A 109 11.21 9.05 8.03
CA LYS A 109 9.95 9.53 7.45
C LYS A 109 8.96 8.39 7.19
N GLU A 110 9.42 7.31 6.55
CA GLU A 110 8.59 6.15 6.24
C GLU A 110 8.07 5.43 7.49
N ILE A 111 8.92 5.28 8.52
CA ILE A 111 8.54 4.73 9.83
C ILE A 111 7.46 5.60 10.47
N ALA A 112 7.61 6.93 10.42
CA ALA A 112 6.61 7.85 10.94
C ALA A 112 5.27 7.75 10.18
N GLU A 113 5.30 7.62 8.85
CA GLU A 113 4.10 7.45 8.02
C GLU A 113 3.39 6.11 8.33
N VAL A 114 4.12 4.99 8.29
CA VAL A 114 3.55 3.65 8.59
C VAL A 114 3.06 3.57 10.04
N GLY A 115 3.82 4.13 10.99
CA GLY A 115 3.40 4.22 12.39
C GLY A 115 2.12 5.03 12.56
N GLY A 116 1.99 6.15 11.86
CA GLY A 116 0.75 6.94 11.82
C GLY A 116 -0.43 6.17 11.26
N LEU A 117 -0.23 5.42 10.15
CA LEU A 117 -1.27 4.57 9.57
C LEU A 117 -1.70 3.46 10.52
N LEU A 118 -0.74 2.81 11.19
CA LEU A 118 -1.03 1.74 12.15
C LEU A 118 -1.83 2.27 13.35
N GLU A 119 -1.52 3.47 13.84
CA GLU A 119 -2.30 4.12 14.90
C GLU A 119 -3.74 4.42 14.47
N ILE A 120 -3.94 4.96 13.26
CA ILE A 120 -5.27 5.16 12.69
C ILE A 120 -6.01 3.82 12.58
N ALA A 121 -5.36 2.80 12.01
CA ALA A 121 -5.93 1.48 11.81
C ALA A 121 -6.34 0.78 13.11
N LYS A 122 -5.61 1.03 14.21
CA LYS A 122 -5.91 0.47 15.55
C LYS A 122 -7.08 1.17 16.24
N ARG A 123 -7.23 2.48 16.05
CA ARG A 123 -8.23 3.30 16.77
C ARG A 123 -9.60 3.26 16.13
N ARG A 124 -9.63 3.21 14.80
CA ARG A 124 -10.88 3.27 14.06
C ARG A 124 -11.75 2.04 14.26
N LYS A 125 -13.06 2.22 14.13
CA LYS A 125 -14.02 1.10 14.19
C LYS A 125 -14.26 0.49 12.82
N SER A 126 -14.13 1.28 11.76
CA SER A 126 -14.36 0.85 10.39
C SER A 126 -13.28 -0.11 9.87
N LYS A 127 -13.68 -1.07 9.05
CA LYS A 127 -12.75 -1.84 8.21
C LYS A 127 -12.23 -1.01 7.05
N ALA A 128 -11.33 -1.57 6.24
CA ALA A 128 -10.88 -0.93 5.00
C ALA A 128 -12.09 -0.64 4.11
N ARG A 129 -12.22 0.60 3.66
CA ARG A 129 -13.31 1.01 2.77
C ARG A 129 -12.90 0.87 1.31
N CYS A 130 -13.91 0.66 0.50
CA CYS A 130 -13.83 0.72 -0.94
C CYS A 130 -13.60 2.16 -1.41
N LEU A 131 -12.59 2.41 -2.26
CA LEU A 131 -12.30 3.75 -2.78
C LEU A 131 -13.22 4.17 -3.94
N LYS A 132 -14.27 3.38 -4.22
CA LYS A 132 -15.31 3.68 -5.20
C LYS A 132 -16.65 4.03 -4.53
N CYS A 133 -17.10 3.23 -3.57
CA CYS A 133 -18.40 3.41 -2.91
C CYS A 133 -18.32 3.74 -1.41
N TRP A 134 -17.10 3.77 -0.83
CA TRP A 134 -16.84 4.10 0.57
C TRP A 134 -17.43 3.14 1.61
N SER A 135 -18.01 2.01 1.18
CA SER A 135 -18.42 0.92 2.05
C SER A 135 -17.22 0.25 2.71
N ASP A 136 -17.34 -0.07 4.00
CA ASP A 136 -16.37 -0.85 4.78
C ASP A 136 -16.58 -2.37 4.66
N ARG A 137 -17.60 -2.81 3.91
CA ARG A 137 -17.82 -4.20 3.55
C ARG A 137 -16.86 -4.59 2.43
N THR A 138 -15.60 -4.79 2.82
CA THR A 138 -14.54 -5.25 1.93
C THR A 138 -13.80 -6.46 2.48
N ALA A 139 -13.14 -7.18 1.58
CA ALA A 139 -12.15 -8.20 1.91
C ALA A 139 -10.86 -7.87 1.14
N PRO A 140 -9.68 -7.86 1.79
CA PRO A 140 -8.41 -7.74 1.08
C PRO A 140 -8.21 -8.94 0.16
N LEU A 141 -7.44 -8.74 -0.91
CA LEU A 141 -7.08 -9.78 -1.87
C LEU A 141 -5.58 -9.79 -2.10
N ARG A 142 -4.98 -10.98 -2.02
CA ARG A 142 -3.58 -11.19 -2.39
C ARG A 142 -3.49 -12.30 -3.42
N PHE A 143 -3.00 -11.94 -4.60
CA PHE A 143 -2.72 -12.92 -5.66
C PHE A 143 -1.36 -13.56 -5.41
N ASN A 144 -1.31 -14.88 -5.49
CA ASN A 144 -0.06 -15.62 -5.48
C ASN A 144 0.69 -15.34 -6.80
N SER A 145 2.00 -15.10 -6.71
CA SER A 145 2.85 -14.78 -7.86
C SER A 145 3.10 -15.94 -8.82
N GLU A 146 2.89 -17.19 -8.39
CA GLU A 146 3.14 -18.39 -9.19
C GLU A 146 1.96 -18.73 -10.11
N ASP A 147 0.73 -18.67 -9.60
CA ASP A 147 -0.48 -19.10 -10.33
C ASP A 147 -1.47 -17.95 -10.62
N ASN A 148 -1.18 -16.74 -10.10
CA ASN A 148 -2.01 -15.56 -10.20
C ASN A 148 -3.41 -15.72 -9.58
N VAL A 149 -3.59 -16.64 -8.63
CA VAL A 149 -4.87 -16.90 -7.95
C VAL A 149 -4.87 -16.26 -6.56
N ALA A 150 -6.00 -15.64 -6.20
CA ALA A 150 -6.26 -15.16 -4.84
C ALA A 150 -6.86 -16.30 -4.01
N HIS A 151 -6.01 -17.02 -3.27
CA HIS A 151 -6.42 -18.12 -2.39
C HIS A 151 -6.99 -17.66 -1.05
N ASP A 152 -6.76 -16.39 -0.69
CA ASP A 152 -7.26 -15.77 0.55
C ASP A 152 -8.72 -15.31 0.45
N PHE A 153 -9.37 -15.54 -0.69
CA PHE A 153 -10.75 -15.15 -0.94
C PHE A 153 -11.49 -16.14 -1.84
N GLN A 154 -12.69 -16.50 -1.42
CA GLN A 154 -13.62 -17.29 -2.20
C GLN A 154 -14.76 -16.41 -2.72
N HIS A 155 -14.97 -16.44 -4.03
CA HIS A 155 -16.11 -15.78 -4.68
C HIS A 155 -17.42 -16.47 -4.30
N LYS A 156 -18.56 -15.76 -4.42
CA LYS A 156 -19.89 -16.29 -4.05
C LYS A 156 -20.28 -17.60 -4.73
N CYS A 157 -19.68 -17.90 -5.88
CA CYS A 157 -19.91 -19.14 -6.62
C CYS A 157 -19.04 -20.33 -6.15
N GLY A 158 -18.19 -20.12 -5.14
CA GLY A 158 -17.24 -21.12 -4.63
C GLY A 158 -15.88 -21.13 -5.34
N GLY A 159 -15.73 -20.42 -6.46
CA GLY A 159 -14.46 -20.27 -7.18
C GLY A 159 -13.56 -19.19 -6.58
N ASN A 160 -12.33 -19.09 -7.09
CA ASN A 160 -11.36 -18.07 -6.69
C ASN A 160 -11.22 -17.00 -7.77
N LEU A 161 -10.65 -15.85 -7.41
CA LEU A 161 -10.29 -14.83 -8.38
C LEU A 161 -8.89 -15.11 -8.95
N GLN A 162 -8.71 -14.88 -10.24
CA GLN A 162 -7.46 -15.08 -10.94
C GLN A 162 -7.12 -13.86 -11.82
N ILE A 163 -5.85 -13.45 -11.81
CA ILE A 163 -5.32 -12.46 -12.76
C ILE A 163 -4.92 -13.18 -14.05
N ILE A 164 -5.43 -12.68 -15.17
CA ILE A 164 -4.97 -13.03 -16.52
C ILE A 164 -4.29 -11.79 -17.11
N HIS A 165 -3.00 -11.90 -17.39
CA HIS A 165 -2.23 -10.84 -18.02
C HIS A 165 -2.42 -10.87 -19.53
N ASP A 166 -3.08 -9.85 -20.08
CA ASP A 166 -3.18 -9.67 -21.52
C ASP A 166 -1.97 -8.85 -21.99
N HIS A 167 -0.93 -9.51 -22.51
CA HIS A 167 0.30 -8.86 -23.01
C HIS A 167 0.09 -7.86 -24.18
N SER A 168 -1.15 -7.69 -24.65
CA SER A 168 -1.54 -6.77 -25.74
C SER A 168 -2.64 -5.79 -25.31
N GLY A 169 -2.86 -5.62 -24.00
CA GLY A 169 -3.87 -4.72 -23.47
C GLY A 169 -3.59 -3.23 -23.78
N PRO A 170 -4.65 -2.39 -23.83
CA PRO A 170 -4.49 -0.95 -24.01
C PRO A 170 -3.67 -0.34 -22.86
N ARG A 171 -2.75 0.54 -23.24
CA ARG A 171 -1.87 1.26 -22.31
C ARG A 171 -2.49 2.59 -21.96
N PHE A 172 -2.63 2.86 -20.67
CA PHE A 172 -3.30 4.07 -20.19
C PHE A 172 -2.33 5.01 -19.47
N HIS A 173 -2.57 6.31 -19.63
CA HIS A 173 -1.90 7.36 -18.87
C HIS A 173 -2.89 8.01 -17.90
N PHE A 174 -2.63 7.88 -16.60
CA PHE A 174 -3.48 8.45 -15.55
C PHE A 174 -2.72 9.46 -14.72
N ARG A 175 -3.41 10.55 -14.34
CA ARG A 175 -2.96 11.41 -13.25
C ARG A 175 -3.19 10.71 -11.91
N VAL A 176 -2.32 10.97 -10.94
CA VAL A 176 -2.52 10.51 -9.56
C VAL A 176 -3.81 11.13 -9.03
N SER A 177 -4.72 10.30 -8.53
CA SER A 177 -5.89 10.77 -7.80
C SER A 177 -5.60 10.70 -6.31
N THR A 178 -5.80 11.81 -5.59
CA THR A 178 -5.63 11.85 -4.14
C THR A 178 -6.99 11.93 -3.47
N TYR A 179 -7.31 10.94 -2.64
CA TYR A 179 -8.51 10.95 -1.80
C TYR A 179 -8.15 11.37 -0.38
N VAL A 180 -8.88 12.33 0.16
CA VAL A 180 -8.69 12.85 1.52
C VAL A 180 -9.77 12.25 2.42
N LEU A 181 -9.35 11.54 3.47
CA LEU A 181 -10.21 10.82 4.41
C LEU A 181 -10.00 11.32 5.84
N ASN A 182 -10.99 11.14 6.71
CA ASN A 182 -10.79 11.26 8.15
C ASN A 182 -10.25 9.95 8.76
N GLU A 183 -9.99 9.91 10.07
CA GLU A 183 -9.43 8.75 10.78
C GLU A 183 -10.36 7.51 10.75
N GLU A 184 -11.66 7.67 10.52
CA GLU A 184 -12.64 6.57 10.32
C GLU A 184 -12.81 6.18 8.83
N GLY A 185 -11.92 6.67 7.96
CA GLY A 185 -11.93 6.41 6.52
C GLY A 185 -13.07 7.09 5.76
N GLU A 186 -13.80 8.01 6.40
CA GLU A 186 -14.89 8.73 5.75
C GLU A 186 -14.33 9.76 4.77
N PHE A 187 -14.95 9.82 3.59
CA PHE A 187 -14.50 10.67 2.50
C PHE A 187 -14.77 12.15 2.77
N ILE A 188 -13.71 12.95 2.80
CA ILE A 188 -13.78 14.41 2.97
C ILE A 188 -13.75 15.10 1.60
N GLY A 189 -12.90 14.64 0.69
CA GLY A 189 -12.75 15.29 -0.61
C GLY A 189 -11.68 14.66 -1.51
N LYS A 190 -11.59 15.16 -2.74
CA LYS A 190 -10.61 14.75 -3.74
C LYS A 190 -9.80 15.94 -4.22
N GLU A 191 -8.50 15.72 -4.43
CA GLU A 191 -7.58 16.65 -5.09
C GLU A 191 -7.24 16.21 -6.52
#